data_AF-A0A0F9S2U4-F1
#
_entry.id   AF-A0A0F9S2U4-F1
#
_cell.length_a   1.000
_cell.length_b   1.000
_cell.length_c   1.000
_cell.angle_alpha   90.00
_cell.angle_beta   90.00
_cell.angle_gamma   90.00
#
_symmetry.space_group_name_H-M   'P 1'
#
loop_
_entity.id
_entity.type
_entity.pdbx_description
1 polymer ?
#
loop_
_entity_poly.entity_id
_entity_poly.type
_entity_poly.pdbx_seq_one_letter_code
_entity_poly.pdbx_strand_id
1 'polypeptide(L)'
;MKSKEKPLKSLKQKIVSVFFVISFSAAGIFLIYFILQVTLNTQMPIVVAVSGSMEPTHKSGDLLFLKGIDPENIKVSDINDTNGDIIVYNAINLWDNAPKTPIAHRVVDKWKTSSGWFFLTKGDANSDVDVASIPETRIIGVVWGRIPYIGIIFTNVNYLILIIIIIITPFILIPIVKTIQKHKNKLVDLNPFLRTYLLELRVRWKRVLFFSIISVVFALLFSSHPPYDLDRFEFFRSKLTYFRFFIIFASCFFFSDIVSSEFAKQTCYIPFPKINKYKLIGGKYIANLSIIILLVILYYLMLNISVMVIYDAVILESYISLGLAIIYTITLSAIILFFSTIIPKVNLTIIIIILIYFLGFPVLEQFLAAINPEIEPIFSLNYIGNLIHHVIPGSLPVGQRWLWVYTDIFNPVKVWLFPAIEVGILIMSFYSVLLFLFTLLALKGKEFV
;
A
#
# COMPACT_ATOMS: atom_id res chain seq x y z
N MET A 1 -10.63 43.24 -24.28
CA MET A 1 -9.53 43.19 -23.30
C MET A 1 -8.70 41.92 -23.54
N LYS A 2 -7.47 42.05 -24.05
CA LYS A 2 -6.53 40.92 -24.17
C LYS A 2 -6.11 40.49 -22.77
N SER A 3 -6.39 39.23 -22.39
CA SER A 3 -5.88 38.67 -21.14
C SER A 3 -4.35 38.62 -21.22
N LYS A 4 -3.67 39.38 -20.34
CA LYS A 4 -2.22 39.26 -20.17
C LYS A 4 -1.92 37.87 -19.61
N GLU A 5 -1.58 36.92 -20.48
CA GLU A 5 -1.01 35.63 -20.03
C GLU A 5 0.30 35.94 -19.28
N LYS A 6 0.35 35.56 -18.00
CA LYS A 6 1.57 35.70 -17.19
C LYS A 6 2.71 34.93 -17.90
N PRO A 7 3.92 35.52 -18.03
CA PRO A 7 5.03 34.85 -18.69
C PRO A 7 5.33 33.53 -17.99
N LEU A 8 5.49 32.44 -18.78
CA LEU A 8 5.87 31.14 -18.23
C LEU A 8 7.21 31.29 -17.50
N LYS A 9 7.22 31.12 -16.18
CA LYS A 9 8.46 31.00 -15.41
C LYS A 9 9.34 29.92 -16.05
N SER A 10 10.61 30.26 -16.30
CA SER A 10 11.56 29.34 -16.94
C SER A 10 11.74 28.08 -16.09
N LEU A 11 12.11 26.95 -16.72
CA LEU A 11 12.30 25.67 -16.02
C LEU A 11 13.25 25.83 -14.82
N LYS A 12 14.31 26.64 -14.97
CA LYS A 12 15.25 27.02 -13.92
C LYS A 12 14.56 27.68 -12.72
N GLN A 13 13.65 28.62 -12.94
CA GLN A 13 12.90 29.30 -11.87
C GLN A 13 11.94 28.35 -11.13
N LYS A 14 11.35 27.35 -11.82
CA LYS A 14 10.51 26.34 -11.18
C LYS A 14 11.33 25.42 -10.28
N ILE A 15 12.48 24.93 -10.75
CA ILE A 15 13.39 24.09 -9.98
C ILE A 15 13.87 24.84 -8.72
N VAL A 16 14.30 26.09 -8.86
CA VAL A 16 14.70 26.94 -7.73
C VAL A 16 13.56 27.12 -6.73
N SER A 17 12.33 27.35 -7.20
CA SER A 17 11.18 27.48 -6.29
C SER A 17 10.84 26.20 -5.54
N VAL A 18 10.97 25.03 -6.18
CA VAL A 18 10.73 23.73 -5.52
C VAL A 18 11.81 23.46 -4.48
N PHE A 19 13.08 23.68 -4.83
CA PHE A 19 14.20 23.55 -3.90
C PHE A 19 14.04 24.47 -2.68
N PHE A 20 13.67 25.72 -2.89
CA PHE A 20 13.43 26.67 -1.81
C PHE A 20 12.30 26.22 -0.88
N VAL A 21 11.19 25.71 -1.42
CA VAL A 21 10.08 25.18 -0.62
C VAL A 21 10.53 23.98 0.22
N ILE A 22 11.23 23.02 -0.39
CA ILE A 22 11.75 21.84 0.33
C ILE A 22 12.70 22.26 1.45
N SER A 23 13.65 23.15 1.13
CA SER A 23 14.62 23.67 2.11
C SER A 23 13.94 24.43 3.25
N PHE A 24 12.92 25.23 2.95
CA PHE A 24 12.18 25.98 3.96
C PHE A 24 11.35 25.05 4.86
N SER A 25 10.69 24.05 4.28
CA SER A 25 9.96 23.02 5.05
C SER A 25 10.89 22.22 5.96
N ALA A 26 12.06 21.80 5.44
CA ALA A 26 13.07 21.11 6.24
C ALA A 26 13.56 22.00 7.40
N ALA A 27 13.92 23.26 7.11
CA ALA A 27 14.33 24.23 8.12
C ALA A 27 13.26 24.44 9.20
N GLY A 28 11.98 24.46 8.83
CA GLY A 28 10.87 24.53 9.78
C GLY A 28 10.81 23.33 10.74
N ILE A 29 11.01 22.11 10.24
CA ILE A 29 11.05 20.90 11.08
C ILE A 29 12.22 20.96 12.05
N PHE A 30 13.42 21.33 11.57
CA PHE A 30 14.59 21.52 12.43
C PHE A 30 14.34 22.59 13.50
N LEU A 31 13.72 23.72 13.12
CA LEU A 31 13.40 24.80 14.06
C LEU A 31 12.42 24.34 15.14
N ILE A 32 11.37 23.59 14.78
CA ILE A 32 10.42 23.04 15.74
C ILE A 32 11.12 22.08 16.71
N TYR A 33 11.96 21.18 16.19
CA TYR A 33 12.71 20.24 17.04
C TYR A 33 13.67 20.97 17.98
N PHE A 34 14.37 22.00 17.49
CA PHE A 34 15.24 22.85 18.30
C PHE A 34 14.47 23.60 19.39
N ILE A 35 13.32 24.19 19.07
CA ILE A 35 12.44 24.84 20.06
C ILE A 35 12.01 23.83 21.13
N LEU A 36 11.68 22.58 20.77
CA LEU A 36 11.35 21.53 21.73
C LEU A 36 12.53 21.21 22.66
N GLN A 37 13.75 21.08 22.12
CA GLN A 37 14.96 20.83 22.92
C GLN A 37 15.18 21.93 23.97
N VAL A 38 15.05 23.19 23.56
CA VAL A 38 15.25 24.35 24.44
C VAL A 38 14.13 24.46 25.48
N THR A 39 12.86 24.34 25.06
CA THR A 39 11.71 24.51 25.97
C THR A 39 11.55 23.35 26.96
N LEU A 40 11.91 22.13 26.56
CA LEU A 40 11.87 20.95 27.42
C LEU A 40 13.21 20.70 28.13
N ASN A 41 14.22 21.53 27.92
CA ASN A 41 15.54 21.42 28.54
C ASN A 41 16.16 20.01 28.43
N THR A 42 16.05 19.38 27.25
CA THR A 42 16.62 18.06 26.99
C THR A 42 17.10 17.97 25.55
N GLN A 43 18.19 17.22 25.33
CA GLN A 43 18.73 17.00 23.99
C GLN A 43 17.85 16.07 23.15
N MET A 44 17.03 15.22 23.78
CA MET A 44 16.14 14.28 23.10
C MET A 44 14.71 14.44 23.62
N PRO A 45 13.97 15.49 23.20
CA PRO A 45 12.63 15.79 23.72
C PRO A 45 11.57 14.74 23.36
N ILE A 46 11.88 13.84 22.41
CA ILE A 46 10.96 12.81 21.93
C ILE A 46 11.73 11.50 21.77
N VAL A 47 11.18 10.41 22.32
CA VAL A 47 11.68 9.03 22.17
C VAL A 47 10.52 8.07 21.92
N VAL A 48 10.82 6.85 21.45
CA VAL A 48 9.82 5.81 21.24
C VAL A 48 10.06 4.65 22.20
N ALA A 49 9.00 4.19 22.87
CA ALA A 49 9.04 2.95 23.64
C ALA A 49 9.12 1.75 22.69
N VAL A 50 10.22 1.00 22.73
CA VAL A 50 10.44 -0.14 21.83
C VAL A 50 10.14 -1.49 22.49
N SER A 51 10.21 -1.58 23.82
CA SER A 51 9.97 -2.80 24.61
C SER A 51 8.67 -2.70 25.43
N GLY A 52 8.24 -3.83 26.00
CA GLY A 52 7.13 -3.93 26.94
C GLY A 52 7.52 -3.81 28.42
N SER A 53 8.75 -3.39 28.75
CA SER A 53 9.23 -3.37 30.14
C SER A 53 8.52 -2.36 31.04
N MET A 54 7.82 -1.39 30.44
CA MET A 54 7.05 -0.36 31.13
C MET A 54 5.54 -0.62 31.11
N GLU A 55 5.10 -1.82 30.72
CA GLU A 55 3.68 -2.17 30.78
C GLU A 55 3.21 -2.36 32.24
N PRO A 56 1.98 -1.94 32.59
CA PRO A 56 0.93 -1.39 31.70
C PRO A 56 1.01 0.12 31.46
N THR A 57 1.90 0.86 32.13
CA THR A 57 1.97 2.34 32.09
C THR A 57 2.28 2.87 30.67
N HIS A 58 3.28 2.30 30.02
CA HIS A 58 3.67 2.62 28.65
C HIS A 58 3.78 1.33 27.84
N LYS A 59 3.14 1.32 26.67
CA LYS A 59 3.16 0.18 25.76
C LYS A 59 4.25 0.35 24.71
N SER A 60 4.74 -0.76 24.19
CA SER A 60 5.60 -0.73 23.00
C SER A 60 4.87 -0.01 21.86
N GLY A 61 5.57 0.93 21.21
CA GLY A 61 5.02 1.81 20.18
C GLY A 61 4.54 3.18 20.68
N ASP A 62 4.57 3.46 21.98
CA ASP A 62 4.23 4.80 22.50
C ASP A 62 5.32 5.82 22.12
N LEU A 63 4.90 7.01 21.67
CA LEU A 63 5.78 8.17 21.51
C LEU A 63 5.82 8.92 22.83
N LEU A 64 6.99 9.00 23.47
CA LEU A 64 7.18 9.61 24.78
C LEU A 64 7.83 10.98 24.65
N PHE A 65 7.34 11.95 25.43
CA PHE A 65 7.94 13.28 25.54
C PHE A 65 8.78 13.37 26.79
N LEU A 66 10.01 13.86 26.62
CA LEU A 66 11.00 14.00 27.69
C LEU A 66 11.16 15.46 28.08
N LYS A 67 11.45 15.69 29.36
CA LYS A 67 11.79 17.01 29.90
C LYS A 67 12.98 16.88 30.84
N GLY A 68 13.93 17.80 30.75
CA GLY A 68 14.99 17.94 31.73
C GLY A 68 14.43 18.45 33.04
N ILE A 69 14.66 17.69 34.11
CA ILE A 69 14.30 18.05 35.49
C ILE A 69 15.60 18.03 36.29
N ASP A 70 15.74 18.97 37.22
CA ASP A 70 16.85 18.95 38.18
C ASP A 70 16.85 17.60 38.92
N PRO A 71 17.97 16.85 38.97
CA PRO A 71 18.06 15.56 39.63
C PRO A 71 17.49 15.52 41.05
N GLU A 72 17.58 16.62 41.79
CA GLU A 72 17.02 16.73 43.13
C GLU A 72 15.48 16.64 43.15
N ASN A 73 14.82 17.09 42.08
CA ASN A 73 13.36 17.14 41.96
C ASN A 73 12.74 15.87 41.35
N ILE A 74 13.55 14.88 40.95
CA ILE A 74 13.05 13.60 40.41
C ILE A 74 12.39 12.79 41.53
N LYS A 75 11.14 12.38 41.33
CA LYS A 75 10.33 11.68 42.33
C LYS A 75 10.62 10.18 42.37
N VAL A 76 10.76 9.66 43.58
CA VAL A 76 10.96 8.23 43.85
C VAL A 76 9.60 7.55 44.06
N SER A 77 9.44 6.35 43.52
CA SER A 77 8.30 5.45 43.77
C SER A 77 8.67 4.40 44.81
N ASP A 78 7.71 3.90 45.57
CA ASP A 78 7.87 2.60 46.23
C ASP A 78 8.05 1.51 45.16
N ILE A 79 8.79 0.45 45.48
CA ILE A 79 9.21 -0.59 44.52
C ILE A 79 8.05 -1.31 43.80
N ASN A 80 6.87 -1.32 44.43
CA ASN A 80 5.64 -1.96 43.92
C ASN A 80 4.57 -0.94 43.48
N ASP A 81 4.91 0.36 43.48
CA ASP A 81 3.99 1.44 43.13
C ASP A 81 4.40 2.13 41.83
N THR A 82 3.48 2.88 41.23
CA THR A 82 3.60 3.58 39.95
C THR A 82 3.54 5.11 40.09
N ASN A 83 3.83 5.63 41.29
CA ASN A 83 3.70 7.05 41.60
C ASN A 83 5.01 7.87 41.47
N GLY A 84 6.15 7.23 41.23
CA GLY A 84 7.43 7.92 40.96
C GLY A 84 7.66 8.29 39.49
N ASP A 85 8.71 9.07 39.23
CA ASP A 85 9.05 9.52 37.89
C ASP A 85 9.70 8.41 37.05
N ILE A 86 9.51 8.47 35.74
CA ILE A 86 10.16 7.58 34.77
C ILE A 86 11.28 8.37 34.10
N ILE A 87 12.52 7.92 34.28
CA ILE A 87 13.68 8.53 33.65
C ILE A 87 14.07 7.75 32.40
N VAL A 88 14.51 8.49 31.37
CA VAL A 88 15.19 7.91 30.21
C VAL A 88 16.67 8.20 30.34
N TYR A 89 17.50 7.16 30.27
CA TYR A 89 18.94 7.28 30.46
C TYR A 89 19.73 6.50 29.41
N ASN A 90 20.97 6.93 29.19
CA ASN A 90 21.91 6.26 28.30
C ASN A 90 22.63 5.12 29.03
N ALA A 91 22.28 3.88 28.69
CA ALA A 91 22.84 2.67 29.28
C ALA A 91 24.23 2.28 28.72
N ILE A 92 24.71 2.91 27.64
CA ILE A 92 25.94 2.51 26.94
C ILE A 92 27.12 2.47 27.93
N ASN A 93 27.70 1.26 28.06
CA ASN A 93 28.84 0.93 28.90
C ASN A 93 28.61 1.17 30.41
N LEU A 94 27.37 1.10 30.90
CA LEU A 94 27.09 1.15 32.35
C LEU A 94 27.29 -0.20 33.05
N TRP A 95 27.10 -1.32 32.35
CA TRP A 95 27.36 -2.67 32.81
C TRP A 95 27.68 -3.59 31.61
N ASP A 96 28.08 -4.84 31.88
CA ASP A 96 28.39 -5.82 30.84
C ASP A 96 27.17 -6.12 29.97
N ASN A 97 27.32 -6.00 28.65
CA ASN A 97 26.24 -6.17 27.66
C ASN A 97 25.09 -5.14 27.77
N ALA A 98 25.36 -3.95 28.31
CA ALA A 98 24.35 -2.89 28.36
C ALA A 98 23.82 -2.53 26.95
N PRO A 99 22.50 -2.27 26.80
CA PRO A 99 21.91 -1.90 25.52
C PRO A 99 22.54 -0.65 24.92
N LYS A 100 22.66 -0.64 23.58
CA LYS A 100 23.11 0.55 22.83
C LYS A 100 22.03 1.60 22.65
N THR A 101 20.81 1.31 23.07
CA THR A 101 19.65 2.21 23.03
C THR A 101 19.34 2.73 24.44
N PRO A 102 18.83 3.96 24.57
CA PRO A 102 18.36 4.46 25.86
C PRO A 102 17.29 3.57 26.49
N ILE A 103 17.26 3.54 27.82
CA ILE A 103 16.29 2.77 28.61
C ILE A 103 15.39 3.76 29.34
N ALA A 104 14.09 3.46 29.38
CA ALA A 104 13.09 4.22 30.12
C ALA A 104 12.56 3.35 31.27
N HIS A 105 12.92 3.65 32.52
CA HIS A 105 12.46 2.90 33.71
C HIS A 105 12.09 3.84 34.86
N ARG A 106 11.27 3.35 35.79
CA ARG A 106 10.78 4.13 36.93
C ARG A 106 11.84 4.20 38.04
N VAL A 107 11.99 5.36 38.64
CA VAL A 107 12.89 5.56 39.78
C VAL A 107 12.27 4.98 41.05
N VAL A 108 12.99 4.06 41.69
CA VAL A 108 12.57 3.38 42.93
C VAL A 108 13.45 3.72 44.13
N ASP A 109 14.63 4.31 43.90
CA ASP A 109 15.45 4.92 44.95
C ASP A 109 16.36 6.01 44.38
N LYS A 110 16.83 6.94 45.21
CA LYS A 110 17.86 7.93 44.85
C LYS A 110 18.70 8.36 46.05
N TRP A 111 19.98 8.63 45.81
CA TRP A 111 20.89 9.15 46.84
C TRP A 111 21.91 10.13 46.25
N LYS A 112 22.42 11.02 47.11
CA LYS A 112 23.41 12.02 46.73
C LYS A 112 24.81 11.59 47.19
N THR A 113 25.78 11.72 46.30
CA THR A 113 27.20 11.45 46.57
C THR A 113 28.04 12.71 46.31
N SER A 114 29.35 12.66 46.56
CA SER A 114 30.27 13.74 46.19
C SER A 114 30.38 13.96 44.68
N SER A 115 30.02 12.97 43.86
CA SER A 115 30.05 13.04 42.39
C SER A 115 28.69 13.34 41.75
N GLY A 116 27.65 13.61 42.53
CA GLY A 116 26.29 13.93 42.05
C GLY A 116 25.21 12.96 42.54
N TRP A 117 24.00 13.09 42.00
CA TRP A 117 22.89 12.18 42.28
C TRP A 117 23.02 10.84 41.54
N PHE A 118 22.60 9.78 42.22
CA PHE A 118 22.46 8.43 41.67
C PHE A 118 21.04 7.93 41.88
N PHE A 119 20.58 7.11 40.93
CA PHE A 119 19.21 6.60 40.88
C PHE A 119 19.22 5.09 40.73
N LEU A 120 18.31 4.42 41.43
CA LEU A 120 17.96 3.03 41.20
C LEU A 120 16.64 2.98 40.43
N THR A 121 16.59 2.18 39.37
CA THR A 121 15.42 2.10 38.50
C THR A 121 14.85 0.69 38.40
N LYS A 122 13.59 0.59 37.98
CA LYS A 122 12.90 -0.67 37.71
C LYS A 122 11.90 -0.47 36.57
N GLY A 123 11.82 -1.43 35.66
CA GLY A 123 10.74 -1.51 34.69
C GLY A 123 9.42 -1.88 35.38
N ASP A 124 8.31 -1.24 35.03
CA ASP A 124 7.01 -1.50 35.65
C ASP A 124 6.58 -2.98 35.51
N ALA A 125 6.96 -3.62 34.40
CA ALA A 125 6.68 -5.04 34.13
C ALA A 125 7.77 -6.00 34.66
N ASN A 126 8.91 -5.49 35.13
CA ASN A 126 10.02 -6.32 35.60
C ASN A 126 9.77 -6.81 37.04
N SER A 127 10.24 -8.01 37.39
CA SER A 127 10.16 -8.55 38.76
C SER A 127 11.13 -7.86 39.72
N ASP A 128 12.31 -7.53 39.23
CA ASP A 128 13.44 -7.05 40.03
C ASP A 128 13.88 -5.64 39.62
N VAL A 129 14.62 -4.98 40.51
CA VAL A 129 15.27 -3.70 40.22
C VAL A 129 16.44 -3.88 39.25
N ASP A 130 16.75 -2.82 38.52
CA ASP A 130 17.91 -2.81 37.63
C ASP A 130 19.21 -2.93 38.44
N VAL A 131 20.16 -3.70 37.90
CA VAL A 131 21.41 -4.06 38.61
C VAL A 131 22.39 -2.90 38.77
N ALA A 132 22.29 -1.88 37.93
CA ALA A 132 23.24 -0.75 37.91
C ALA A 132 22.56 0.52 38.42
N SER A 133 23.28 1.27 39.26
CA SER A 133 22.88 2.62 39.63
C SER A 133 23.18 3.61 38.52
N ILE A 134 22.24 4.51 38.27
CA ILE A 134 22.29 5.46 37.16
C ILE A 134 22.76 6.82 37.67
N PRO A 135 23.94 7.32 37.26
CA PRO A 135 24.38 8.66 37.63
C PRO A 135 23.57 9.72 36.87
N GLU A 136 23.35 10.88 37.49
CA GLU A 136 22.58 12.00 36.91
C GLU A 136 23.09 12.43 35.53
N THR A 137 24.39 12.31 35.26
CA THR A 137 25.03 12.67 33.99
C THR A 137 24.59 11.80 32.81
N ARG A 138 23.93 10.66 33.07
CA ARG A 138 23.42 9.73 32.05
C ARG A 138 21.93 9.93 31.77
N ILE A 139 21.25 10.75 32.56
CA ILE A 139 19.83 11.04 32.39
C ILE A 139 19.65 11.95 31.17
N ILE A 140 18.82 11.49 30.25
CA ILE A 140 18.43 12.24 29.05
C ILE A 140 17.23 13.13 29.38
N GLY A 141 16.28 12.62 30.17
CA GLY A 141 15.14 13.38 30.66
C GLY A 141 14.12 12.52 31.39
N VAL A 142 13.11 13.18 31.97
CA VAL A 142 11.97 12.56 32.63
C VAL A 142 10.78 12.51 31.67
N VAL A 143 10.09 11.37 31.61
CA VAL A 143 8.86 11.22 30.82
C VAL A 143 7.76 12.06 31.44
N TRP A 144 7.20 13.01 30.68
CA TRP A 144 6.13 13.90 31.16
C TRP A 144 4.84 13.83 30.33
N GLY A 145 4.87 13.11 29.20
CA GLY A 145 3.72 12.94 28.33
C GLY A 145 3.92 11.82 27.31
N ARG A 146 2.82 11.36 26.70
CA ARG A 146 2.86 10.36 25.62
C ARG A 146 1.78 10.58 24.58
N ILE A 147 2.03 10.07 23.37
CA ILE A 147 0.98 9.75 22.41
C ILE A 147 1.01 8.24 22.14
N PRO A 148 -0.07 7.50 22.45
CA PRO A 148 -0.10 6.06 22.27
C PRO A 148 0.10 5.62 20.81
N TYR A 149 0.84 4.53 20.61
CA TYR A 149 1.03 3.80 19.33
C TYR A 149 1.63 4.57 18.13
N ILE A 150 1.76 5.89 18.17
CA ILE A 150 2.35 6.68 17.06
C ILE A 150 3.82 6.33 16.80
N GLY A 151 4.55 5.92 17.85
CA GLY A 151 5.94 5.50 17.77
C GLY A 151 6.19 4.33 16.81
N ILE A 152 5.17 3.49 16.57
CA ILE A 152 5.24 2.34 15.64
C ILE A 152 5.62 2.80 14.21
N ILE A 153 5.20 4.00 13.82
CA ILE A 153 5.49 4.58 12.50
C ILE A 153 7.00 4.83 12.34
N PHE A 154 7.69 5.17 13.43
CA PHE A 154 9.11 5.51 13.43
C PHE A 154 10.03 4.32 13.69
N THR A 155 9.53 3.27 14.34
CA THR A 155 10.31 2.04 14.60
C THR A 155 10.40 1.13 13.38
N ASN A 156 9.47 1.26 12.43
CA ASN A 156 9.45 0.45 11.22
C ASN A 156 9.60 1.34 9.98
N VAL A 157 10.77 1.26 9.36
CA VAL A 157 11.17 2.01 8.16
C VAL A 157 10.18 1.92 7.00
N ASN A 158 9.40 0.84 6.93
CA ASN A 158 8.36 0.67 5.90
C ASN A 158 7.20 1.67 6.09
N TYR A 159 6.82 2.00 7.33
CA TYR A 159 5.78 3.00 7.58
C TYR A 159 6.27 4.43 7.32
N LEU A 160 7.57 4.70 7.43
CA LEU A 160 8.13 6.01 7.14
C LEU A 160 8.27 6.27 5.63
N ILE A 161 8.83 5.31 4.88
CA ILE A 161 8.92 5.35 3.41
C ILE A 161 7.53 5.51 2.79
N LEU A 162 6.54 4.87 3.40
CA LEU A 162 5.16 4.98 2.99
C LEU A 162 4.59 6.39 3.06
N ILE A 163 4.69 7.04 4.22
CA ILE A 163 4.09 8.36 4.44
C ILE A 163 4.66 9.32 3.40
N ILE A 164 5.95 9.17 3.10
CA ILE A 164 6.65 9.88 2.04
C ILE A 164 6.00 9.58 0.67
N ILE A 165 5.75 8.32 0.31
CA ILE A 165 5.11 7.95 -0.98
C ILE A 165 3.67 8.49 -1.07
N ILE A 166 2.84 8.35 -0.04
CA ILE A 166 1.46 8.84 -0.02
C ILE A 166 1.43 10.36 -0.18
N ILE A 167 2.35 11.08 0.47
CA ILE A 167 2.44 12.54 0.38
C ILE A 167 2.97 12.96 -0.98
N ILE A 168 4.02 12.31 -1.50
CA ILE A 168 4.65 12.70 -2.78
C ILE A 168 3.75 12.40 -3.98
N THR A 169 2.96 11.32 -3.95
CA THR A 169 2.15 10.87 -5.10
C THR A 169 1.18 11.96 -5.61
N PRO A 170 0.36 12.63 -4.78
CA PRO A 170 -0.45 13.78 -5.20
C PRO A 170 0.39 14.95 -5.73
N PHE A 171 1.55 15.23 -5.13
CA PHE A 171 2.43 16.32 -5.56
C PHE A 171 3.04 16.09 -6.94
N ILE A 172 3.23 14.84 -7.35
CA ILE A 172 3.68 14.47 -8.71
C ILE A 172 2.49 14.46 -9.69
N LEU A 173 1.37 13.85 -9.32
CA LEU A 173 0.22 13.68 -10.20
C LEU A 173 -0.49 15.00 -10.54
N ILE A 174 -0.64 15.92 -9.57
CA ILE A 174 -1.36 17.19 -9.77
C ILE A 174 -0.69 18.07 -10.85
N PRO A 175 0.63 18.32 -10.84
CA PRO A 175 1.32 19.06 -11.90
C PRO A 175 1.24 18.41 -13.27
N ILE A 176 1.31 17.08 -13.36
CA ILE A 176 1.18 16.34 -14.61
C ILE A 176 -0.21 16.59 -15.20
N VAL A 177 -1.26 16.40 -14.38
CA VAL A 177 -2.65 16.68 -14.78
C VAL A 177 -2.83 18.13 -15.21
N LYS A 178 -2.27 19.10 -14.47
CA LYS A 178 -2.33 20.53 -14.83
C LYS A 178 -1.58 20.83 -16.14
N THR A 179 -0.47 20.16 -16.41
CA THR A 179 0.34 20.35 -17.63
C THR A 179 -0.42 19.87 -18.86
N ILE A 180 -1.03 18.67 -18.77
CA ILE A 180 -1.93 18.13 -19.79
C ILE A 180 -3.11 19.09 -20.03
N GLN A 181 -3.68 19.65 -18.95
CA GLN A 181 -4.79 20.60 -19.05
C GLN A 181 -4.42 21.91 -19.75
N LYS A 182 -3.20 22.40 -19.57
CA LYS A 182 -2.70 23.64 -20.19
C LYS A 182 -2.55 23.54 -21.71
N HIS A 183 -2.26 22.35 -22.25
CA HIS A 183 -1.99 22.16 -23.68
C HIS A 183 -3.22 21.69 -24.47
N LYS A 184 -4.42 21.79 -23.86
CA LYS A 184 -5.73 21.35 -24.39
C LYS A 184 -6.01 21.80 -25.84
N ASN A 185 -5.65 23.04 -26.19
CA ASN A 185 -6.01 23.62 -27.49
C ASN A 185 -5.11 23.12 -28.63
N LYS A 186 -3.90 22.63 -28.33
CA LYS A 186 -3.03 21.96 -29.32
C LYS A 186 -3.42 20.49 -29.58
N LEU A 187 -4.26 19.90 -28.73
CA LEU A 187 -4.69 18.50 -28.84
C LEU A 187 -5.91 18.30 -29.76
N VAL A 188 -6.46 19.40 -30.31
CA VAL A 188 -7.68 19.40 -31.13
C VAL A 188 -7.44 18.79 -32.52
N ASP A 189 -6.20 18.85 -33.03
CA ASP A 189 -5.82 18.33 -34.35
C ASP A 189 -5.43 16.84 -34.35
N LEU A 190 -5.53 16.15 -33.20
CA LEU A 190 -5.15 14.73 -33.09
C LEU A 190 -6.25 13.79 -33.61
N ASN A 191 -5.83 12.60 -34.09
CA ASN A 191 -6.70 11.48 -34.43
C ASN A 191 -7.78 11.28 -33.33
N PRO A 192 -9.08 11.14 -33.69
CA PRO A 192 -10.17 10.97 -32.72
C PRO A 192 -9.92 9.95 -31.62
N PHE A 193 -9.19 8.86 -31.92
CA PHE A 193 -8.78 7.86 -30.94
C PHE A 193 -7.85 8.42 -29.86
N LEU A 194 -6.76 9.10 -30.27
CA LEU A 194 -5.78 9.70 -29.36
C LEU A 194 -6.41 10.82 -28.52
N ARG A 195 -7.32 11.58 -29.13
CA ARG A 195 -8.09 12.60 -28.42
C ARG A 195 -8.93 11.98 -27.30
N THR A 196 -9.66 10.91 -27.58
CA THR A 196 -10.44 10.20 -26.57
C THR A 196 -9.55 9.62 -25.48
N TYR A 197 -8.43 8.98 -25.84
CA TYR A 197 -7.47 8.43 -24.89
C TYR A 197 -7.00 9.49 -23.88
N LEU A 198 -6.51 10.64 -24.35
CA LEU A 198 -6.00 11.70 -23.49
C LEU A 198 -7.10 12.36 -22.64
N LEU A 199 -8.31 12.50 -23.19
CA LEU A 199 -9.44 13.06 -22.45
C LEU A 199 -9.88 12.12 -21.33
N GLU A 200 -9.91 10.81 -21.59
CA GLU A 200 -10.26 9.80 -20.60
C GLU A 200 -9.26 9.80 -19.44
N LEU A 201 -7.94 9.78 -19.73
CA LEU A 201 -6.90 9.92 -18.70
C LEU A 201 -7.13 11.14 -17.80
N ARG A 202 -7.55 12.25 -18.40
CA ARG A 202 -7.87 13.47 -17.66
C ARG A 202 -9.12 13.32 -16.81
N VAL A 203 -10.21 12.76 -17.33
CA VAL A 203 -11.48 12.65 -16.56
C VAL A 203 -11.29 11.73 -15.36
N ARG A 204 -10.45 10.70 -15.50
CA ARG A 204 -10.25 9.64 -14.52
C ARG A 204 -9.24 9.96 -13.41
N TRP A 205 -8.54 11.09 -13.46
CA TRP A 205 -7.41 11.39 -12.55
C TRP A 205 -7.73 11.25 -11.05
N LYS A 206 -8.96 11.58 -10.62
CA LYS A 206 -9.39 11.38 -9.22
C LYS A 206 -9.46 9.90 -8.84
N ARG A 207 -9.92 9.04 -9.77
CA ARG A 207 -9.92 7.58 -9.58
C ARG A 207 -8.49 7.04 -9.56
N VAL A 208 -7.61 7.55 -10.42
CA VAL A 208 -6.18 7.20 -10.42
C VAL A 208 -5.56 7.50 -9.06
N LEU A 209 -5.77 8.70 -8.51
CA LEU A 209 -5.28 9.07 -7.17
C LEU A 209 -5.84 8.13 -6.10
N PHE A 210 -7.15 7.90 -6.10
CA PHE A 210 -7.82 7.02 -5.13
C PHE A 210 -7.24 5.59 -5.17
N PHE A 211 -7.13 4.98 -6.36
CA PHE A 211 -6.58 3.65 -6.50
C PHE A 211 -5.07 3.57 -6.27
N SER A 212 -4.32 4.65 -6.54
CA SER A 212 -2.89 4.73 -6.17
C SER A 212 -2.73 4.72 -4.65
N ILE A 213 -3.52 5.54 -3.94
CA ILE A 213 -3.52 5.56 -2.47
C ILE A 213 -3.94 4.20 -1.92
N ILE A 214 -4.98 3.57 -2.46
CA ILE A 214 -5.39 2.23 -2.04
C ILE A 214 -4.30 1.20 -2.31
N SER A 215 -3.69 1.20 -3.50
CA SER A 215 -2.61 0.25 -3.83
C SER A 215 -1.44 0.37 -2.85
N VAL A 216 -1.07 1.60 -2.51
CA VAL A 216 -0.06 1.92 -1.50
C VAL A 216 -0.51 1.43 -0.11
N VAL A 217 -1.72 1.76 0.34
CA VAL A 217 -2.29 1.30 1.62
C VAL A 217 -2.34 -0.22 1.70
N PHE A 218 -2.70 -0.86 0.60
CA PHE A 218 -2.81 -2.29 0.50
C PHE A 218 -1.44 -2.97 0.58
N ALA A 219 -0.41 -2.41 -0.07
CA ALA A 219 0.96 -2.89 0.11
C ALA A 219 1.37 -2.88 1.59
N LEU A 220 0.94 -1.88 2.37
CA LEU A 220 1.31 -1.72 3.78
C LEU A 220 0.55 -2.52 4.81
N LEU A 221 -0.77 -2.66 4.64
CA LEU A 221 -1.61 -3.35 5.63
C LEU A 221 -1.09 -4.77 5.85
N PHE A 222 -0.39 -5.28 4.85
CA PHE A 222 0.27 -6.56 4.87
C PHE A 222 1.80 -6.47 5.03
N SER A 223 2.42 -5.28 5.09
CA SER A 223 3.87 -5.11 5.36
C SER A 223 4.25 -5.09 6.85
N SER A 224 3.29 -5.22 7.76
CA SER A 224 3.58 -5.47 9.19
C SER A 224 4.49 -6.69 9.30
N HIS A 225 5.48 -6.60 10.21
CA HIS A 225 6.58 -7.57 10.30
C HIS A 225 6.07 -9.01 10.12
N PRO A 226 6.69 -9.77 9.22
CA PRO A 226 6.35 -11.19 9.11
C PRO A 226 6.47 -11.81 10.50
N PRO A 227 5.58 -12.73 10.91
CA PRO A 227 5.95 -13.66 11.98
C PRO A 227 7.34 -14.21 11.63
N TYR A 228 8.22 -14.32 12.63
CA TYR A 228 9.69 -14.46 12.54
C TYR A 228 10.25 -15.56 11.59
N ASP A 229 9.40 -16.30 10.86
CA ASP A 229 9.73 -17.48 10.07
C ASP A 229 9.37 -17.40 8.57
N LEU A 230 8.75 -16.33 8.06
CA LEU A 230 8.36 -16.28 6.63
C LEU A 230 9.57 -16.03 5.72
N ASP A 231 9.79 -16.92 4.76
CA ASP A 231 10.76 -16.71 3.69
C ASP A 231 10.33 -15.55 2.75
N ARG A 232 11.30 -14.90 2.10
CA ARG A 232 11.08 -13.77 1.18
C ARG A 232 10.07 -14.09 0.07
N PHE A 233 10.08 -15.31 -0.46
CA PHE A 233 9.17 -15.72 -1.53
C PHE A 233 7.75 -15.91 -1.00
N GLU A 234 7.62 -16.48 0.20
CA GLU A 234 6.34 -16.67 0.88
C GLU A 234 5.71 -15.32 1.24
N PHE A 235 6.51 -14.39 1.76
CA PHE A 235 6.10 -13.01 2.01
C PHE A 235 5.55 -12.37 0.73
N PHE A 236 6.29 -12.41 -0.37
CA PHE A 236 5.89 -11.81 -1.65
C PHE A 236 4.60 -12.44 -2.20
N ARG A 237 4.51 -13.77 -2.15
CA ARG A 237 3.32 -14.51 -2.59
C ARG A 237 2.08 -14.13 -1.81
N SER A 238 2.19 -14.09 -0.47
CA SER A 238 1.10 -13.68 0.42
C SER A 238 0.53 -12.31 0.00
N LYS A 239 1.38 -11.35 -0.36
CA LYS A 239 0.91 -10.02 -0.80
C LYS A 239 0.18 -10.08 -2.14
N LEU A 240 0.69 -10.87 -3.09
CA LEU A 240 0.07 -11.04 -4.39
C LEU A 240 -1.30 -11.73 -4.33
N THR A 241 -1.52 -12.66 -3.40
CA THR A 241 -2.83 -13.31 -3.18
C THR A 241 -3.92 -12.27 -2.98
N TYR A 242 -3.65 -11.28 -2.12
CA TYR A 242 -4.59 -10.18 -1.86
C TYR A 242 -4.65 -9.18 -3.02
N PHE A 243 -3.51 -8.92 -3.69
CA PHE A 243 -3.44 -7.94 -4.77
C PHE A 243 -4.33 -8.29 -5.97
N ARG A 244 -4.56 -9.58 -6.23
CA ARG A 244 -5.52 -10.01 -7.26
C ARG A 244 -6.91 -9.41 -7.03
N PHE A 245 -7.38 -9.32 -5.79
CA PHE A 245 -8.68 -8.70 -5.50
C PHE A 245 -8.67 -7.20 -5.85
N PHE A 246 -7.57 -6.50 -5.57
CA PHE A 246 -7.40 -5.11 -5.99
C PHE A 246 -7.52 -4.97 -7.52
N ILE A 247 -6.88 -5.85 -8.31
CA ILE A 247 -7.01 -5.85 -9.77
C ILE A 247 -8.48 -6.02 -10.19
N ILE A 248 -9.21 -6.93 -9.53
CA ILE A 248 -10.64 -7.16 -9.79
C ILE A 248 -11.46 -5.89 -9.55
N PHE A 249 -11.36 -5.31 -8.34
CA PHE A 249 -12.10 -4.11 -7.98
C PHE A 249 -11.71 -2.92 -8.87
N ALA A 250 -10.42 -2.64 -9.03
CA ALA A 250 -9.95 -1.53 -9.87
C ALA A 250 -10.49 -1.66 -11.30
N SER A 251 -10.38 -2.84 -11.90
CA SER A 251 -10.89 -3.08 -13.25
C SER A 251 -12.40 -2.85 -13.34
N CYS A 252 -13.19 -3.32 -12.37
CA CYS A 252 -14.62 -3.05 -12.31
C CYS A 252 -14.91 -1.54 -12.33
N PHE A 253 -14.19 -0.74 -11.56
CA PHE A 253 -14.40 0.71 -11.51
C PHE A 253 -13.91 1.47 -12.74
N PHE A 254 -12.90 0.99 -13.47
CA PHE A 254 -12.37 1.69 -14.66
C PHE A 254 -13.03 1.25 -15.98
N PHE A 255 -13.44 -0.02 -16.10
CA PHE A 255 -13.98 -0.54 -17.37
C PHE A 255 -15.51 -0.56 -17.44
N SER A 256 -16.23 -0.67 -16.31
CA SER A 256 -17.69 -0.84 -16.29
C SER A 256 -18.47 0.33 -16.88
N ASP A 257 -17.92 1.54 -16.84
CA ASP A 257 -18.58 2.74 -17.35
C ASP A 257 -18.12 3.16 -18.74
N ILE A 258 -17.21 2.44 -19.39
CA ILE A 258 -16.76 2.79 -20.75
C ILE A 258 -17.94 2.83 -21.74
N VAL A 259 -18.80 1.82 -21.67
CA VAL A 259 -19.95 1.65 -22.57
C VAL A 259 -21.26 2.05 -21.89
N SER A 260 -21.53 1.55 -20.68
CA SER A 260 -22.79 1.82 -19.97
C SER A 260 -23.03 3.31 -19.68
N SER A 261 -21.98 4.13 -19.49
CA SER A 261 -22.17 5.57 -19.29
C SER A 261 -22.62 6.31 -20.55
N GLU A 262 -22.25 5.82 -21.73
CA GLU A 262 -22.68 6.41 -22.99
C GLU A 262 -24.18 6.18 -23.23
N PHE A 263 -24.70 5.02 -22.83
CA PHE A 263 -26.13 4.74 -22.90
C PHE A 263 -26.94 5.50 -21.84
N ALA A 264 -26.41 5.64 -20.62
CA ALA A 264 -27.15 6.21 -19.51
C ALA A 264 -27.10 7.74 -19.43
N LYS A 265 -25.99 8.37 -19.83
CA LYS A 265 -25.75 9.81 -19.61
C LYS A 265 -25.72 10.64 -20.89
N GLN A 266 -25.84 10.02 -22.08
CA GLN A 266 -25.66 10.71 -23.37
C GLN A 266 -24.42 11.61 -23.33
N THR A 267 -23.29 11.09 -22.85
CA THR A 267 -22.03 11.85 -22.69
C THR A 267 -21.31 12.13 -24.00
N CYS A 268 -22.07 12.23 -25.10
CA CYS A 268 -21.84 13.19 -26.18
C CYS A 268 -21.70 14.60 -25.58
N TYR A 269 -20.59 14.87 -24.89
CA TYR A 269 -20.17 16.21 -24.55
C TYR A 269 -19.89 16.96 -25.86
N ILE A 270 -20.95 17.55 -26.41
CA ILE A 270 -21.10 18.95 -26.84
C ILE A 270 -19.99 19.47 -27.80
N PRO A 271 -20.36 20.15 -28.90
CA PRO A 271 -20.93 19.69 -30.17
C PRO A 271 -19.79 19.45 -31.18
N PHE A 272 -19.44 18.20 -31.48
CA PHE A 272 -18.36 17.88 -32.43
C PHE A 272 -18.81 16.76 -33.38
N PRO A 273 -18.24 16.62 -34.59
CA PRO A 273 -18.75 15.72 -35.61
C PRO A 273 -18.84 14.29 -35.10
N LYS A 274 -19.83 13.53 -35.60
CA LYS A 274 -20.10 12.13 -35.24
C LYS A 274 -18.81 11.30 -35.21
N ILE A 275 -18.28 11.02 -34.02
CA ILE A 275 -17.11 10.16 -33.85
C ILE A 275 -17.58 8.71 -34.01
N ASN A 276 -16.83 7.91 -34.78
CA ASN A 276 -17.10 6.49 -34.88
C ASN A 276 -17.03 5.82 -33.49
N LYS A 277 -18.11 5.13 -33.09
CA LYS A 277 -18.26 4.46 -31.79
C LYS A 277 -17.11 3.52 -31.43
N TYR A 278 -16.54 2.82 -32.41
CA TYR A 278 -15.41 1.92 -32.19
C TYR A 278 -14.13 2.68 -31.82
N LYS A 279 -13.90 3.86 -32.44
CA LYS A 279 -12.76 4.73 -32.09
C LYS A 279 -12.93 5.35 -30.70
N LEU A 280 -14.15 5.72 -30.33
CA LEU A 280 -14.48 6.25 -29.00
C LEU A 280 -14.23 5.18 -27.91
N ILE A 281 -14.87 4.02 -28.04
CA ILE A 281 -14.74 2.94 -27.05
C ILE A 281 -13.30 2.44 -26.97
N GLY A 282 -12.62 2.28 -28.11
CA GLY A 282 -11.22 1.87 -28.14
C GLY A 282 -10.29 2.87 -27.43
N GLY A 283 -10.47 4.17 -27.65
CA GLY A 283 -9.68 5.20 -27.00
C GLY A 283 -9.86 5.20 -25.48
N LYS A 284 -11.10 5.06 -25.01
CA LYS A 284 -11.41 4.91 -23.58
C LYS A 284 -10.83 3.63 -22.99
N TYR A 285 -10.95 2.52 -23.70
CA TYR A 285 -10.44 1.22 -23.27
C TYR A 285 -8.92 1.25 -23.05
N ILE A 286 -8.16 1.72 -24.05
CA ILE A 286 -6.69 1.80 -23.93
C ILE A 286 -6.26 2.78 -22.83
N ALA A 287 -6.98 3.87 -22.61
CA ALA A 287 -6.69 4.79 -21.50
C ALA A 287 -6.86 4.13 -20.14
N ASN A 288 -7.99 3.47 -19.91
CA ASN A 288 -8.28 2.77 -18.66
C ASN A 288 -7.33 1.58 -18.44
N LEU A 289 -6.98 0.85 -19.50
CA LEU A 289 -5.99 -0.23 -19.45
C LEU A 289 -4.59 0.29 -19.10
N SER A 290 -4.16 1.39 -19.71
CA SER A 290 -2.85 2.00 -19.41
C SER A 290 -2.75 2.42 -17.93
N ILE A 291 -3.83 2.97 -17.38
CA ILE A 291 -3.91 3.35 -15.96
C ILE A 291 -3.73 2.11 -15.06
N ILE A 292 -4.48 1.04 -15.31
CA ILE A 292 -4.42 -0.14 -14.43
C ILE A 292 -3.09 -0.85 -14.56
N ILE A 293 -2.53 -0.99 -15.77
CA ILE A 293 -1.19 -1.55 -15.96
C ILE A 293 -0.16 -0.73 -15.18
N LEU A 294 -0.23 0.61 -15.22
CA LEU A 294 0.66 1.45 -14.42
C LEU A 294 0.49 1.20 -12.91
N LEU A 295 -0.74 1.09 -12.41
CA LEU A 295 -1.00 0.78 -11.00
C LEU A 295 -0.44 -0.60 -10.61
N VAL A 296 -0.57 -1.59 -11.49
CA VAL A 296 -0.01 -2.94 -11.30
C VAL A 296 1.52 -2.87 -11.25
N ILE A 297 2.17 -2.19 -12.20
CA ILE A 297 3.64 -2.02 -12.21
C ILE A 297 4.11 -1.32 -10.93
N LEU A 298 3.45 -0.24 -10.53
CA LEU A 298 3.79 0.50 -9.31
C LEU A 298 3.68 -0.37 -8.06
N TYR A 299 2.63 -1.20 -7.95
CA TYR A 299 2.49 -2.14 -6.84
C TYR A 299 3.65 -3.16 -6.80
N TYR A 300 4.02 -3.75 -7.94
CA TYR A 300 5.14 -4.69 -8.01
C TYR A 300 6.49 -4.05 -7.67
N LEU A 301 6.70 -2.80 -8.09
CA LEU A 301 7.89 -2.04 -7.71
C LEU A 301 7.94 -1.81 -6.20
N MET A 302 6.82 -1.36 -5.62
CA MET A 302 6.72 -1.18 -4.17
C MET A 302 6.96 -2.48 -3.40
N LEU A 303 6.40 -3.59 -3.87
CA LEU A 303 6.54 -4.89 -3.22
C LEU A 303 8.00 -5.40 -3.28
N ASN A 304 8.69 -5.20 -4.40
CA ASN A 304 10.13 -5.51 -4.49
C ASN A 304 10.97 -4.61 -3.58
N ILE A 305 10.64 -3.32 -3.46
CA ILE A 305 11.30 -2.42 -2.50
C ILE A 305 11.07 -2.91 -1.07
N SER A 306 9.85 -3.33 -0.71
CA SER A 306 9.56 -3.91 0.60
C SER A 306 10.40 -5.15 0.89
N VAL A 307 10.56 -6.05 -0.09
CA VAL A 307 11.42 -7.24 0.07
C VAL A 307 12.88 -6.85 0.23
N MET A 308 13.37 -5.87 -0.53
CA MET A 308 14.74 -5.37 -0.41
C MET A 308 15.00 -4.78 0.98
N VAL A 309 14.05 -4.04 1.55
CA VAL A 309 14.21 -3.44 2.89
C VAL A 309 14.14 -4.49 4.00
N ILE A 310 13.31 -5.54 3.86
CA ILE A 310 13.10 -6.54 4.91
C ILE A 310 14.13 -7.68 4.86
N TYR A 311 14.48 -8.14 3.66
CA TYR A 311 15.28 -9.36 3.44
C TYR A 311 16.60 -9.10 2.71
N ASP A 312 16.94 -7.84 2.40
CA ASP A 312 18.13 -7.46 1.63
C ASP A 312 18.26 -8.22 0.29
N ALA A 313 17.12 -8.45 -0.37
CA ALA A 313 17.02 -9.25 -1.57
C ALA A 313 16.01 -8.68 -2.59
N VAL A 314 16.13 -9.10 -3.84
CA VAL A 314 15.19 -8.79 -4.93
C VAL A 314 14.64 -10.09 -5.50
N ILE A 315 13.33 -10.13 -5.80
CA ILE A 315 12.68 -11.31 -6.38
C ILE A 315 12.60 -11.10 -7.89
N LEU A 316 13.55 -11.68 -8.62
CA LEU A 316 13.59 -11.56 -10.07
C LEU A 316 12.36 -12.22 -10.71
N GLU A 317 11.93 -13.38 -10.22
CA GLU A 317 10.77 -14.15 -10.70
C GLU A 317 9.45 -13.34 -10.69
N SER A 318 9.43 -12.19 -10.00
CA SER A 318 8.33 -11.25 -10.05
C SER A 318 8.03 -10.70 -11.45
N TYR A 319 8.95 -10.75 -12.41
CA TYR A 319 8.66 -10.33 -13.79
C TYR A 319 7.66 -11.26 -14.51
N ILE A 320 7.70 -12.58 -14.25
CA ILE A 320 6.75 -13.54 -14.83
C ILE A 320 5.37 -13.30 -14.24
N SER A 321 5.33 -13.14 -12.91
CA SER A 321 4.13 -12.80 -12.15
C SER A 321 3.49 -11.49 -12.64
N LEU A 322 4.30 -10.46 -12.89
CA LEU A 322 3.86 -9.18 -13.47
C LEU A 322 3.25 -9.38 -14.87
N GLY A 323 3.91 -10.15 -15.73
CA GLY A 323 3.39 -10.48 -17.06
C GLY A 323 2.03 -11.17 -17.00
N LEU A 324 1.88 -12.16 -16.11
CA LEU A 324 0.61 -12.85 -15.87
C LEU A 324 -0.47 -11.92 -15.31
N ALA A 325 -0.12 -11.01 -14.41
CA ALA A 325 -1.05 -10.02 -13.86
C ALA A 325 -1.55 -9.04 -14.95
N ILE A 326 -0.70 -8.66 -15.90
CA ILE A 326 -1.09 -7.82 -17.04
C ILE A 326 -2.04 -8.58 -17.98
N ILE A 327 -1.72 -9.83 -18.33
CA ILE A 327 -2.61 -10.68 -19.15
C ILE A 327 -3.96 -10.87 -18.47
N TYR A 328 -3.96 -11.19 -17.17
CA TYR A 328 -5.16 -11.31 -16.36
C TYR A 328 -6.00 -10.02 -16.35
N THR A 329 -5.34 -8.87 -16.22
CA THR A 329 -6.01 -7.55 -16.31
C THR A 329 -6.69 -7.34 -17.66
N ILE A 330 -6.03 -7.73 -18.76
CA ILE A 330 -6.61 -7.66 -20.12
C ILE A 330 -7.85 -8.56 -20.20
N THR A 331 -7.77 -9.80 -19.74
CA THR A 331 -8.90 -10.74 -19.76
C THR A 331 -10.09 -10.24 -18.95
N LEU A 332 -9.82 -9.77 -17.73
CA LEU A 332 -10.82 -9.20 -16.85
C LEU A 332 -11.48 -7.96 -17.48
N SER A 333 -10.68 -7.09 -18.10
CA SER A 333 -11.20 -5.90 -18.80
C SER A 333 -12.13 -6.26 -19.96
N ALA A 334 -11.83 -7.33 -20.71
CA ALA A 334 -12.65 -7.80 -21.82
C ALA A 334 -14.03 -8.28 -21.32
N ILE A 335 -14.06 -9.00 -20.19
CA ILE A 335 -15.30 -9.46 -19.55
C ILE A 335 -16.14 -8.27 -19.09
N ILE A 336 -15.53 -7.35 -18.34
CA ILE A 336 -16.25 -6.20 -17.81
C ILE A 336 -16.82 -5.35 -18.95
N LEU A 337 -16.05 -5.17 -20.02
CA LEU A 337 -16.50 -4.45 -21.20
C LEU A 337 -17.68 -5.15 -21.88
N PHE A 338 -17.61 -6.47 -22.06
CA PHE A 338 -18.71 -7.26 -22.61
C PHE A 338 -19.99 -7.13 -21.76
N PHE A 339 -19.91 -7.36 -20.44
CA PHE A 339 -21.06 -7.20 -19.55
C PHE A 339 -21.60 -5.76 -19.51
N SER A 340 -20.72 -4.75 -19.59
CA SER A 340 -21.09 -3.34 -19.71
C SER A 340 -21.87 -3.04 -21.01
N THR A 341 -21.63 -3.81 -22.08
CA THR A 341 -22.47 -3.70 -23.28
C THR A 341 -23.87 -4.27 -23.06
N ILE A 342 -24.03 -5.32 -22.25
CA ILE A 342 -25.34 -5.97 -22.02
C ILE A 342 -26.16 -5.18 -21.00
N ILE A 343 -25.51 -4.76 -19.90
CA ILE A 343 -26.14 -4.15 -18.74
C ILE A 343 -26.00 -2.62 -18.83
N PRO A 344 -27.10 -1.86 -19.03
CA PRO A 344 -27.03 -0.42 -19.26
C PRO A 344 -26.72 0.41 -17.99
N LYS A 345 -26.53 -0.24 -16.82
CA LYS A 345 -26.26 0.43 -15.54
C LYS A 345 -24.87 0.05 -15.02
N VAL A 346 -24.03 1.07 -14.79
CA VAL A 346 -22.65 0.93 -14.27
C VAL A 346 -22.62 0.11 -12.98
N ASN A 347 -23.38 0.54 -11.97
CA ASN A 347 -23.36 -0.07 -10.63
C ASN A 347 -23.80 -1.54 -10.68
N LEU A 348 -24.79 -1.86 -11.51
CA LEU A 348 -25.27 -3.23 -11.67
C LEU A 348 -24.22 -4.11 -12.37
N THR A 349 -23.51 -3.56 -13.36
CA THR A 349 -22.38 -4.26 -14.01
C THR A 349 -21.29 -4.59 -12.99
N ILE A 350 -20.91 -3.62 -12.15
CA ILE A 350 -19.90 -3.83 -11.10
C ILE A 350 -20.33 -4.93 -10.13
N ILE A 351 -21.57 -4.86 -9.62
CA ILE A 351 -22.11 -5.84 -8.67
C ILE A 351 -22.13 -7.24 -9.28
N ILE A 352 -22.62 -7.40 -10.51
CA ILE A 352 -22.70 -8.70 -11.18
C ILE A 352 -21.30 -9.28 -11.41
N ILE A 353 -20.33 -8.49 -11.87
CA ILE A 353 -18.95 -8.98 -12.06
C ILE A 353 -18.35 -9.43 -10.72
N ILE A 354 -18.52 -8.64 -9.65
CA ILE A 354 -18.03 -9.01 -8.31
C ILE A 354 -18.69 -10.31 -7.85
N LEU A 355 -20.02 -10.46 -8.00
CA LEU A 355 -20.71 -11.70 -7.63
C LEU A 355 -20.22 -12.90 -8.45
N ILE A 356 -20.00 -12.74 -9.76
CA ILE A 356 -19.46 -13.83 -10.59
C ILE A 356 -18.07 -14.24 -10.09
N TYR A 357 -17.19 -13.29 -9.76
CA TYR A 357 -15.82 -13.60 -9.33
C TYR A 357 -15.72 -14.18 -7.91
N PHE A 358 -16.47 -13.62 -6.96
CA PHE A 358 -16.35 -13.98 -5.54
C PHE A 358 -17.34 -15.05 -5.09
N LEU A 359 -18.42 -15.28 -5.84
CA LEU A 359 -19.43 -16.29 -5.52
C LEU A 359 -19.59 -17.30 -6.66
N GLY A 360 -19.80 -16.83 -7.90
CA GLY A 360 -20.10 -17.70 -9.04
C GLY A 360 -18.99 -18.71 -9.34
N PHE A 361 -17.79 -18.24 -9.63
CA PHE A 361 -16.64 -19.11 -9.91
C PHE A 361 -16.32 -20.06 -8.74
N PRO A 362 -16.15 -19.60 -7.49
CA PRO A 362 -15.90 -20.50 -6.36
C PRO A 362 -16.96 -21.59 -6.17
N VAL A 363 -18.25 -21.27 -6.32
CA VAL A 363 -19.34 -22.26 -6.20
C VAL A 363 -19.25 -23.29 -7.32
N LEU A 364 -19.00 -22.87 -8.56
CA LEU A 364 -18.84 -23.78 -9.70
C LEU A 364 -17.59 -24.66 -9.57
N GLU A 365 -16.48 -24.10 -9.06
CA GLU A 365 -15.26 -24.84 -8.76
C GLU A 365 -15.52 -25.95 -7.73
N GLN A 366 -16.21 -25.63 -6.64
CA GLN A 366 -16.57 -26.62 -5.60
C GLN A 366 -17.51 -27.70 -6.14
N PHE A 367 -18.50 -27.32 -6.94
CA PHE A 367 -19.42 -28.28 -7.55
C PHE A 367 -18.70 -29.23 -8.52
N LEU A 368 -17.77 -28.71 -9.33
CA LEU A 368 -16.94 -29.54 -10.20
C LEU A 368 -16.09 -30.51 -9.39
N ALA A 369 -15.42 -30.02 -8.34
CA ALA A 369 -14.59 -30.86 -7.47
C ALA A 369 -15.40 -31.96 -6.77
N ALA A 370 -16.66 -31.69 -6.44
CA ALA A 370 -17.56 -32.68 -5.85
C ALA A 370 -18.01 -33.77 -6.86
N ILE A 371 -18.18 -33.41 -8.14
CA ILE A 371 -18.55 -34.37 -9.20
C ILE A 371 -17.36 -35.22 -9.60
N ASN A 372 -16.24 -34.58 -9.93
CA ASN A 372 -15.03 -35.26 -10.36
C ASN A 372 -13.79 -34.41 -10.02
N PRO A 373 -13.06 -34.76 -8.94
CA PRO A 373 -11.91 -33.97 -8.49
C PRO A 373 -10.70 -34.08 -9.42
N GLU A 374 -10.69 -35.01 -10.37
CA GLU A 374 -9.64 -35.10 -11.40
C GLU A 374 -9.78 -34.04 -12.49
N ILE A 375 -10.95 -33.41 -12.62
CA ILE A 375 -11.16 -32.36 -13.62
C ILE A 375 -10.63 -31.03 -13.10
N GLU A 376 -9.68 -30.45 -13.84
CA GLU A 376 -9.13 -29.14 -13.55
C GLU A 376 -10.12 -28.01 -13.94
N PRO A 377 -10.43 -27.04 -13.06
CA PRO A 377 -11.45 -26.02 -13.28
C PRO A 377 -10.95 -24.87 -14.19
N ILE A 378 -10.43 -25.20 -15.36
CA ILE A 378 -9.81 -24.27 -16.30
C ILE A 378 -10.77 -23.22 -16.90
N PHE A 379 -12.08 -23.40 -16.73
CA PHE A 379 -13.09 -22.38 -17.10
C PHE A 379 -13.11 -21.19 -16.12
N SER A 380 -12.60 -21.38 -14.91
CA SER A 380 -12.66 -20.38 -13.86
C SER A 380 -11.51 -19.39 -13.96
N LEU A 381 -11.85 -18.12 -14.13
CA LEU A 381 -10.85 -17.05 -14.12
C LEU A 381 -10.42 -16.70 -12.70
N ASN A 382 -11.25 -17.00 -11.70
CA ASN A 382 -10.80 -16.94 -10.32
C ASN A 382 -9.66 -17.96 -10.11
N TYR A 383 -9.85 -19.21 -10.51
CA TYR A 383 -8.82 -20.24 -10.48
C TYR A 383 -7.57 -19.88 -11.30
N ILE A 384 -7.72 -19.45 -12.55
CA ILE A 384 -6.57 -19.07 -13.39
C ILE A 384 -5.80 -17.89 -12.79
N GLY A 385 -6.49 -16.93 -12.16
CA GLY A 385 -5.87 -15.80 -11.48
C GLY A 385 -4.93 -16.19 -10.33
N ASN A 386 -5.00 -17.43 -9.81
CA ASN A 386 -4.06 -17.93 -8.80
C ASN A 386 -2.62 -18.03 -9.35
N LEU A 387 -2.43 -18.15 -10.67
CA LEU A 387 -1.11 -18.15 -11.31
C LEU A 387 -0.25 -16.94 -10.93
N ILE A 388 -0.88 -15.76 -10.73
CA ILE A 388 -0.18 -14.52 -10.42
C ILE A 388 0.75 -14.70 -9.21
N HIS A 389 0.30 -15.40 -8.17
CA HIS A 389 1.10 -15.57 -6.95
C HIS A 389 1.81 -16.93 -6.90
N HIS A 390 1.23 -18.00 -7.45
CA HIS A 390 1.83 -19.34 -7.41
C HIS A 390 3.06 -19.53 -8.30
N VAL A 391 3.28 -18.66 -9.30
CA VAL A 391 4.51 -18.67 -10.11
C VAL A 391 5.76 -18.25 -9.33
N ILE A 392 5.58 -17.61 -8.16
CA ILE A 392 6.67 -17.24 -7.27
C ILE A 392 7.20 -18.51 -6.56
N PRO A 393 8.51 -18.80 -6.60
CA PRO A 393 9.12 -20.04 -6.07
C PRO A 393 8.70 -20.40 -4.65
N GLY A 394 8.65 -21.70 -4.33
CA GLY A 394 8.32 -22.20 -2.99
C GLY A 394 6.82 -22.32 -2.70
N SER A 395 5.99 -22.47 -3.74
CA SER A 395 4.52 -22.57 -3.61
C SER A 395 4.04 -23.99 -3.35
N LEU A 396 4.66 -24.95 -4.03
CA LEU A 396 4.47 -26.38 -3.88
C LEU A 396 5.78 -27.08 -4.27
N PRO A 397 5.94 -28.37 -3.94
CA PRO A 397 6.97 -29.21 -4.54
C PRO A 397 6.96 -29.10 -6.08
N VAL A 398 8.13 -29.27 -6.71
CA VAL A 398 8.30 -29.09 -8.15
C VAL A 398 7.30 -29.95 -8.93
N GLY A 399 6.50 -29.32 -9.78
CA GLY A 399 5.52 -29.99 -10.65
C GLY A 399 4.14 -30.27 -10.00
N GLN A 400 3.98 -30.06 -8.70
CA GLN A 400 2.70 -30.23 -8.02
C GLN A 400 1.83 -28.97 -8.19
N ARG A 401 0.55 -29.15 -8.57
CA ARG A 401 -0.43 -28.04 -8.80
C ARG A 401 -1.75 -28.20 -8.03
N TRP A 402 -1.83 -29.23 -7.20
CA TRP A 402 -3.00 -29.61 -6.44
C TRP A 402 -2.58 -30.10 -5.05
N LEU A 403 -3.53 -30.07 -4.11
CA LEU A 403 -3.39 -30.62 -2.77
C LEU A 403 -4.54 -31.58 -2.47
N TRP A 404 -4.28 -32.56 -1.63
CA TRP A 404 -5.34 -33.37 -1.02
C TRP A 404 -5.85 -32.66 0.22
N VAL A 405 -7.14 -32.37 0.26
CA VAL A 405 -7.82 -31.85 1.45
C VAL A 405 -8.44 -33.01 2.18
N TYR A 406 -7.90 -33.31 3.36
CA TYR A 406 -8.39 -34.34 4.25
C TYR A 406 -9.45 -33.75 5.17
N THR A 407 -10.56 -34.46 5.35
CA THR A 407 -11.61 -34.09 6.30
C THR A 407 -11.95 -35.31 7.14
N ASP A 408 -12.36 -35.12 8.39
CA ASP A 408 -12.73 -36.24 9.26
C ASP A 408 -14.01 -36.97 8.82
N ILE A 409 -14.77 -36.34 7.91
CA ILE A 409 -16.15 -36.74 7.54
C ILE A 409 -16.21 -37.32 6.12
N PHE A 410 -15.32 -36.91 5.22
CA PHE A 410 -15.31 -37.31 3.82
C PHE A 410 -13.93 -37.81 3.39
N ASN A 411 -13.93 -38.69 2.38
CA ASN A 411 -12.71 -39.09 1.69
C ASN A 411 -11.92 -37.85 1.23
N PRO A 412 -10.58 -37.90 1.27
CA PRO A 412 -9.77 -36.78 0.86
C PRO A 412 -10.10 -36.38 -0.57
N VAL A 413 -10.31 -35.07 -0.78
CA VAL A 413 -10.68 -34.51 -2.08
C VAL A 413 -9.46 -33.80 -2.66
N LYS A 414 -9.13 -34.11 -3.92
CA LYS A 414 -8.10 -33.39 -4.66
C LYS A 414 -8.61 -32.00 -5.04
N VAL A 415 -7.88 -30.97 -4.63
CA VAL A 415 -8.18 -29.57 -4.90
C VAL A 415 -7.07 -28.98 -5.76
N TRP A 416 -7.45 -28.54 -6.96
CA TRP A 416 -6.56 -27.82 -7.86
C TRP A 416 -6.31 -26.41 -7.36
N LEU A 417 -5.05 -25.97 -7.33
CA LEU A 417 -4.68 -24.63 -6.84
C LEU A 417 -4.45 -23.63 -7.98
N PHE A 418 -3.76 -24.05 -9.04
CA PHE A 418 -3.48 -23.20 -10.20
C PHE A 418 -3.21 -24.03 -11.47
N PRO A 419 -3.50 -23.49 -12.67
CA PRO A 419 -3.23 -24.19 -13.91
C PRO A 419 -1.75 -24.24 -14.27
N ALA A 420 -1.38 -25.01 -15.29
CA ALA A 420 -0.07 -24.84 -15.92
C ALA A 420 0.02 -23.41 -16.53
N ILE A 421 1.22 -22.82 -16.53
CA ILE A 421 1.42 -21.41 -16.95
C ILE A 421 0.97 -21.22 -18.40
N GLU A 422 1.34 -22.15 -19.27
CA GLU A 422 1.01 -22.16 -20.70
C GLU A 422 -0.49 -22.26 -20.93
N VAL A 423 -1.16 -23.14 -20.18
CA VAL A 423 -2.62 -23.32 -20.23
C VAL A 423 -3.34 -22.06 -19.75
N GLY A 424 -2.88 -21.45 -18.65
CA GLY A 424 -3.46 -20.21 -18.14
C GLY A 424 -3.33 -19.05 -19.13
N ILE A 425 -2.15 -18.86 -19.73
CA ILE A 425 -1.92 -17.84 -20.77
C ILE A 425 -2.82 -18.08 -21.98
N LEU A 426 -2.90 -19.32 -22.46
CA LEU A 426 -3.72 -19.69 -23.60
C LEU A 426 -5.20 -19.38 -23.36
N ILE A 427 -5.74 -19.79 -22.22
CA ILE A 427 -7.15 -19.59 -21.90
C ILE A 427 -7.48 -18.12 -21.69
N MET A 428 -6.65 -17.38 -20.94
CA MET A 428 -6.82 -15.93 -20.77
C MET A 428 -6.82 -15.19 -22.11
N SER A 429 -5.89 -15.54 -23.00
CA SER A 429 -5.80 -14.94 -24.33
C SER A 429 -7.03 -15.28 -25.18
N PHE A 430 -7.47 -16.54 -25.16
CA PHE A 430 -8.66 -17.00 -25.86
C PHE A 430 -9.94 -16.28 -25.38
N TYR A 431 -10.17 -16.23 -24.06
CA TYR A 431 -11.30 -15.51 -23.46
C TYR A 431 -11.28 -14.03 -23.85
N SER A 432 -10.11 -13.39 -23.80
CA SER A 432 -9.95 -11.98 -24.18
C SER A 432 -10.41 -11.74 -25.62
N VAL A 433 -9.90 -12.52 -26.58
CA VAL A 433 -10.25 -12.39 -28.00
C VAL A 433 -11.75 -12.64 -28.21
N LEU A 434 -12.28 -13.73 -27.65
CA LEU A 434 -13.68 -14.11 -27.80
C LEU A 434 -14.63 -13.03 -27.26
N LEU A 435 -14.33 -12.48 -26.08
CA LEU A 435 -15.16 -11.46 -25.44
C LEU A 435 -15.05 -10.10 -26.12
N PHE A 436 -13.90 -9.74 -26.69
CA PHE A 436 -13.82 -8.56 -27.54
C PHE A 436 -14.66 -8.73 -28.81
N LEU A 437 -14.65 -9.91 -29.44
CA LEU A 437 -15.51 -10.19 -30.59
C LEU A 437 -17.00 -10.07 -30.21
N PHE A 438 -17.42 -10.66 -29.09
CA PHE A 438 -18.79 -10.52 -28.61
C PHE A 438 -19.16 -9.08 -28.26
N THR A 439 -18.22 -8.31 -27.69
CA THR A 439 -18.40 -6.89 -27.44
C THR A 439 -18.65 -6.13 -28.75
N LEU A 440 -17.85 -6.38 -29.80
CA LEU A 440 -18.02 -5.73 -31.11
C LEU A 440 -19.38 -6.07 -31.76
N LEU A 441 -19.81 -7.33 -31.64
CA LEU A 441 -21.12 -7.78 -32.12
C LEU A 441 -22.27 -7.12 -31.35
N ALA A 442 -22.19 -7.10 -30.02
CA ALA A 442 -23.18 -6.45 -29.16
C ALA A 442 -23.27 -4.94 -29.45
N LEU A 443 -22.15 -4.29 -29.76
CA LEU A 443 -22.11 -2.88 -30.16
C LEU A 443 -22.71 -2.63 -31.55
N LYS A 444 -22.66 -3.59 -32.48
CA LYS A 444 -23.20 -3.41 -33.84
C LYS A 444 -24.69 -3.08 -33.81
N GLY A 445 -25.45 -3.79 -32.97
CA GLY A 445 -26.89 -3.60 -32.78
C GLY A 445 -27.31 -2.41 -31.91
N LYS A 446 -26.35 -1.58 -31.47
CA LYS A 446 -26.61 -0.42 -30.62
C LYS A 446 -26.25 0.89 -31.29
N GLU A 447 -27.17 1.84 -31.24
CA GLU A 447 -26.94 3.23 -31.63
C GLU A 447 -26.53 4.03 -30.40
N PHE A 448 -25.40 4.74 -30.49
CA PHE A 448 -25.05 5.77 -29.53
C PHE A 448 -25.70 7.05 -30.05
N VAL A 449 -26.69 7.56 -29.31
CA VAL A 449 -27.43 8.78 -29.65
C VAL A 449 -26.64 10.00 -29.20
#